data_AF-A0AAD5Y924-F1
#
_entry.id   AF-A0AAD5Y924-F1
#
_cell.length_a   1.000
_cell.length_b   1.000
_cell.length_c   1.000
_cell.angle_alpha   90.00
_cell.angle_beta   90.00
_cell.angle_gamma   90.00
#
_symmetry.space_group_name_H-M   'P 1'
#
loop_
_entity.id
_entity.type
_entity.pdbx_description
1 polymer ?
#
loop_
_entity_poly.entity_id
_entity_poly.type
_entity_poly.pdbx_seq_one_letter_code
_entity_poly.pdbx_strand_id
1 'polypeptide(L)'
;MKNELGLLPKPLRHYRRVVLAIQKILDLLTGLRKIRENIPRKETVSDVFKERRDFMSCVCIALFACQHAFQTREPLPQFLPSARHAFEVLETSMNESLGLAHEQHRDAFGISLVYSFAEQEVVKELVVSLEELLELSGRLFGTRAWLLPGSEWERVETGVSDVDQGWYSTWKQEV
;
A
#
# COMPACT_ATOMS: atom_id res chain seq x y z
N MET A 1 23.31 -25.27 -7.11
CA MET A 1 22.75 -23.91 -6.94
C MET A 1 22.85 -23.18 -8.27
N LYS A 2 21.76 -23.15 -9.05
CA LYS A 2 21.73 -22.43 -10.32
C LYS A 2 21.51 -20.96 -10.00
N ASN A 3 22.60 -20.21 -9.85
CA ASN A 3 22.55 -18.76 -9.89
C ASN A 3 22.32 -18.35 -11.34
N GLU A 4 21.07 -18.45 -11.78
CA GLU A 4 20.62 -17.85 -13.02
C GLU A 4 20.73 -16.33 -12.83
N LEU A 5 21.84 -15.77 -13.30
CA LEU A 5 22.04 -14.33 -13.43
C LEU A 5 21.00 -13.83 -14.42
N GLY A 6 19.85 -13.39 -13.91
CA GLY A 6 18.85 -12.69 -14.71
C GLY A 6 19.51 -11.48 -15.36
N LEU A 7 19.70 -11.55 -16.68
CA LEU A 7 20.30 -10.49 -17.50
C LEU A 7 19.41 -9.24 -17.61
N LEU A 8 18.18 -9.32 -17.08
CA LEU A 8 17.27 -8.20 -17.02
C LEU A 8 17.62 -7.30 -15.82
N PRO A 9 17.73 -5.99 -16.03
CA PRO A 9 17.98 -5.06 -14.93
C PRO A 9 16.83 -5.13 -13.94
N LYS A 10 17.10 -5.65 -12.74
CA LYS A 10 16.12 -5.63 -11.65
C LYS A 10 15.77 -4.18 -11.33
N PRO A 11 14.49 -3.84 -11.08
CA PRO A 11 14.08 -2.48 -10.75
C PRO A 11 14.48 -2.10 -9.31
N LEU A 12 15.78 -2.08 -9.02
CA LEU A 12 16.36 -1.85 -7.70
C LEU A 12 15.92 -0.51 -7.09
N ARG A 13 15.68 0.50 -7.93
CA ARG A 13 15.14 1.80 -7.51
C ARG A 13 13.75 1.68 -6.89
N HIS A 14 12.88 0.85 -7.47
CA HIS A 14 11.52 0.63 -6.96
C HIS A 14 11.55 -0.18 -5.66
N TYR A 15 12.35 -1.25 -5.59
CA TYR A 15 12.53 -2.00 -4.35
C TYR A 15 13.11 -1.15 -3.21
N ARG A 16 14.06 -0.26 -3.52
CA ARG A 16 14.61 0.66 -2.50
C ARG A 16 13.54 1.60 -1.97
N ARG A 17 12.66 2.14 -2.84
CA ARG A 17 11.52 2.97 -2.41
C ARG A 17 10.54 2.20 -1.54
N VAL A 18 10.23 0.95 -1.89
CA VAL A 18 9.38 0.08 -1.07
C VAL A 18 9.96 -0.10 0.34
N VAL A 19 11.26 -0.36 0.46
CA VAL A 19 11.91 -0.50 1.77
C VAL A 19 11.81 0.79 2.57
N LEU A 20 12.00 1.95 1.94
CA LEU A 20 11.85 3.26 2.60
C LEU A 20 10.40 3.51 3.04
N ALA A 21 9.41 3.16 2.22
CA ALA A 21 8.00 3.29 2.56
C ALA A 21 7.61 2.39 3.75
N ILE A 22 8.07 1.13 3.76
CA ILE A 22 7.85 0.21 4.88
C ILE A 22 8.53 0.71 6.15
N GLN A 23 9.76 1.22 6.06
CA GLN A 23 10.45 1.82 7.20
C GLN A 23 9.67 3.00 7.77
N LYS A 24 9.20 3.90 6.90
CA LYS A 24 8.37 5.05 7.29
C LYS A 24 7.07 4.60 7.98
N ILE A 25 6.38 3.59 7.44
CA ILE A 25 5.19 3.00 8.07
C ILE A 25 5.50 2.45 9.47
N LEU A 26 6.62 1.74 9.63
CA LEU A 26 7.05 1.21 10.92
C LEU A 26 7.34 2.32 11.94
N ASP A 27 8.02 3.37 11.50
CA ASP A 27 8.36 4.53 12.33
C ASP A 27 7.08 5.26 12.78
N LEU A 28 6.11 5.45 11.88
CA LEU A 28 4.82 6.05 12.18
C LEU A 28 3.99 5.20 13.15
N LEU A 29 3.93 3.88 12.97
CA LEU A 29 3.24 2.96 13.90
C LEU A 29 3.89 2.97 15.29
N THR A 30 5.21 3.07 15.34
CA THR A 30 5.96 3.17 16.61
C THR A 30 5.72 4.52 17.27
N GLY A 31 5.72 5.61 16.51
CA GLY A 31 5.36 6.94 16.99
C GLY A 31 3.92 7.01 17.51
N LEU A 32 2.97 6.41 16.80
CA LEU A 32 1.57 6.30 17.21
C LEU A 32 1.44 5.56 18.55
N ARG A 33 2.20 4.47 18.74
CA ARG A 33 2.25 3.76 20.02
C ARG A 33 2.75 4.68 21.14
N LYS A 34 3.81 5.46 20.90
CA LYS A 34 4.37 6.39 21.89
C LYS A 34 3.40 7.51 22.25
N ILE A 35 2.68 8.06 21.28
CA ILE A 35 1.62 9.05 21.52
C ILE A 35 0.54 8.43 22.42
N ARG A 36 0.06 7.22 22.08
CA ARG A 36 -0.99 6.53 22.84
C ARG A 36 -0.59 6.10 24.26
N GLU A 37 0.70 5.88 24.51
CA GLU A 37 1.20 5.60 25.87
C GLU A 37 1.02 6.81 26.81
N ASN A 38 0.95 8.03 26.27
CA ASN A 38 0.85 9.28 27.04
C ASN A 38 -0.57 9.86 27.12
N ILE A 39 -1.54 9.32 26.38
CA ILE A 39 -2.95 9.77 26.40
C ILE A 39 -3.71 9.14 27.56
N PRO A 40 -4.47 9.91 28.37
CA PRO A 40 -5.36 9.35 29.38
C PRO A 40 -6.48 8.51 28.73
N ARG A 41 -6.44 7.18 28.95
CA ARG A 41 -7.33 6.22 28.28
C ARG A 41 -8.83 6.39 28.57
N LYS A 42 -9.19 6.94 29.73
CA LYS A 42 -10.58 6.99 30.20
C LYS A 42 -11.42 8.08 29.54
N GLU A 43 -10.82 9.17 29.07
CA GLU A 43 -11.55 10.36 28.62
C GLU A 43 -11.62 10.50 27.09
N THR A 44 -10.73 9.85 26.34
CA THR A 44 -10.57 10.14 24.90
C THR A 44 -10.56 8.89 24.01
N VAL A 45 -10.41 7.69 24.61
CA VAL A 45 -10.14 6.46 23.84
C VAL A 45 -11.36 5.53 23.74
N SER A 46 -12.30 5.58 24.68
CA SER A 46 -13.44 4.63 24.71
C SER A 46 -14.41 4.86 23.55
N ASP A 47 -14.73 6.12 23.27
CA ASP A 47 -15.82 6.47 22.35
C ASP A 47 -15.44 6.24 20.89
N VAL A 48 -14.15 6.37 20.56
CA VAL A 48 -13.61 6.27 19.20
C VAL A 48 -12.86 4.94 18.97
N PHE A 49 -13.00 3.98 19.89
CA PHE A 49 -12.23 2.74 19.84
C PHE A 49 -12.60 1.86 18.62
N LYS A 50 -13.86 1.91 18.19
CA LYS A 50 -14.37 1.10 17.08
C LYS A 50 -13.74 1.56 15.76
N GLU A 51 -13.80 2.85 15.50
CA GLU A 51 -13.28 3.52 14.31
C GLU A 51 -11.75 3.33 14.20
N ARG A 52 -11.04 3.45 15.34
CA ARG A 52 -9.60 3.17 15.41
C ARG A 52 -9.27 1.74 15.04
N ARG A 53 -10.09 0.78 15.47
CA ARG A 53 -9.91 -0.65 15.17
C ARG A 53 -10.18 -0.93 13.70
N ASP A 54 -11.24 -0.34 13.15
CA ASP A 54 -11.63 -0.49 11.75
C ASP A 54 -10.54 0.09 10.82
N PHE A 55 -9.97 1.25 11.19
CA PHE A 55 -8.81 1.82 10.52
C PHE A 55 -7.60 0.87 10.55
N MET A 56 -7.21 0.38 11.73
CA MET A 56 -6.08 -0.56 11.85
C MET A 56 -6.31 -1.87 11.08
N SER A 57 -7.56 -2.34 11.00
CA SER A 57 -7.93 -3.49 10.18
C SER A 57 -7.63 -3.25 8.70
N CYS A 58 -7.98 -2.07 8.17
CA CYS A 58 -7.67 -1.68 6.80
C CYS A 58 -6.16 -1.65 6.53
N VAL A 59 -5.37 -1.10 7.48
CA VAL A 59 -3.91 -1.09 7.40
C VAL A 59 -3.35 -2.51 7.34
N CYS A 60 -3.80 -3.42 8.22
CA CYS A 60 -3.35 -4.81 8.23
C CYS A 60 -3.68 -5.54 6.93
N ILE A 61 -4.88 -5.36 6.39
CA ILE A 61 -5.30 -5.99 5.12
C ILE A 61 -4.44 -5.49 3.97
N ALA A 62 -4.17 -4.19 3.89
CA ALA A 62 -3.31 -3.62 2.85
C ALA A 62 -1.87 -4.16 2.94
N LEU A 63 -1.29 -4.21 4.14
CA LEU A 63 0.05 -4.77 4.35
C LEU A 63 0.12 -6.26 3.99
N PHE A 64 -0.92 -7.03 4.36
CA PHE A 64 -1.02 -8.44 4.00
C PHE A 64 -1.10 -8.64 2.49
N ALA A 65 -1.91 -7.84 1.79
CA ALA A 65 -2.01 -7.90 0.33
C ALA A 65 -0.67 -7.55 -0.35
N CYS A 66 0.02 -6.52 0.12
CA CYS A 66 1.37 -6.19 -0.34
C CYS A 66 2.33 -7.36 -0.12
N GLN A 67 2.37 -7.92 1.09
CA GLN A 67 3.22 -9.08 1.40
C GLN A 67 2.96 -10.24 0.44
N HIS A 68 1.69 -10.58 0.21
CA HIS A 68 1.32 -11.64 -0.71
C HIS A 68 1.82 -11.35 -2.13
N ALA A 69 1.61 -10.14 -2.64
CA ALA A 69 2.11 -9.72 -3.95
C ALA A 69 3.64 -9.84 -4.08
N PHE A 70 4.40 -9.47 -3.03
CA PHE A 70 5.86 -9.64 -3.03
C PHE A 70 6.31 -11.11 -2.98
N GLN A 71 5.59 -11.96 -2.26
CA GLN A 71 5.93 -13.38 -2.11
C GLN A 71 5.61 -14.18 -3.37
N THR A 72 4.42 -14.00 -3.93
CA THR A 72 3.95 -14.76 -5.09
C THR A 72 4.33 -14.11 -6.42
N ARG A 73 4.80 -12.85 -6.39
CA ARG A 73 5.01 -11.99 -7.58
C ARG A 73 3.74 -11.84 -8.40
N GLU A 74 2.58 -11.98 -7.76
CA GLU A 74 1.28 -11.79 -8.40
C GLU A 74 0.81 -10.34 -8.24
N PRO A 75 0.04 -9.84 -9.22
CA PRO A 75 -0.61 -8.54 -9.14
C PRO A 75 -1.50 -8.39 -7.91
N LEU A 76 -1.61 -7.14 -7.42
CA LEU A 76 -2.47 -6.81 -6.29
C LEU A 76 -3.96 -7.06 -6.61
N PRO A 77 -4.78 -7.39 -5.59
CA PRO A 77 -6.23 -7.45 -5.75
C PRO A 77 -6.78 -6.07 -6.14
N GLN A 78 -7.78 -6.07 -7.02
CA GLN A 78 -8.39 -4.84 -7.54
C GLN A 78 -9.08 -4.02 -6.45
N PHE A 79 -9.66 -4.69 -5.45
CA PHE A 79 -10.41 -4.06 -4.38
C PHE A 79 -9.69 -4.29 -3.07
N LEU A 80 -9.17 -3.20 -2.51
CA LEU A 80 -8.64 -3.15 -1.16
C LEU A 80 -9.48 -2.16 -0.34
N PRO A 81 -9.63 -2.42 0.98
CA PRO A 81 -10.32 -1.47 1.84
C PRO A 81 -9.59 -0.13 1.82
N SER A 82 -10.35 0.96 1.66
CA SER A 82 -9.79 2.30 1.62
C SER A 82 -9.40 2.76 3.03
N ALA A 83 -8.10 2.83 3.28
CA ALA A 83 -7.58 3.40 4.54
C ALA A 83 -7.92 4.88 4.69
N ARG A 84 -8.04 5.61 3.57
CA ARG A 84 -8.42 7.02 3.55
C ARG A 84 -9.85 7.24 4.01
N HIS A 85 -10.77 6.42 3.52
CA HIS A 85 -12.16 6.48 3.97
C HIS A 85 -12.30 6.11 5.46
N ALA A 86 -11.60 5.07 5.90
CA ALA A 86 -11.58 4.70 7.32
C ALA A 86 -10.98 5.81 8.21
N PHE A 87 -10.00 6.56 7.71
CA PHE A 87 -9.45 7.71 8.39
C PHE A 87 -10.44 8.89 8.46
N GLU A 88 -11.15 9.20 7.38
CA GLU A 88 -12.18 10.26 7.38
C GLU A 88 -13.26 9.99 8.44
N VAL A 89 -13.73 8.75 8.54
CA VAL A 89 -14.71 8.32 9.56
C VAL A 89 -14.14 8.46 10.98
N LEU A 90 -12.86 8.12 11.15
CA LEU A 90 -12.16 8.27 12.42
C LEU A 90 -11.99 9.76 12.80
N GLU A 91 -11.63 10.61 11.84
CA GLU A 91 -11.42 12.04 12.03
C GLU A 91 -12.73 12.73 12.44
N THR A 92 -13.85 12.42 11.77
CA THR A 92 -15.16 12.98 12.13
C THR A 92 -15.58 12.56 13.54
N SER A 93 -15.50 11.27 13.87
CA SER A 93 -15.85 10.75 15.20
C SER A 93 -14.97 11.34 16.32
N MET A 94 -13.68 11.54 16.02
CA MET A 94 -12.74 12.15 16.94
C MET A 94 -13.02 13.64 17.17
N ASN A 95 -13.37 14.38 16.13
CA ASN A 95 -13.73 15.80 16.26
C ASN A 95 -15.06 15.97 17.00
N GLU A 96 -16.03 15.08 16.76
CA GLU A 96 -17.32 15.07 17.48
C GLU A 96 -17.13 14.79 18.97
N SER A 97 -16.34 13.77 19.32
CA SER A 97 -16.05 13.45 20.73
C SER A 97 -15.27 14.57 21.43
N LEU A 98 -14.32 15.22 20.76
CA LEU A 98 -13.63 16.40 21.29
C LEU A 98 -14.59 17.58 21.50
N GLY A 99 -15.55 17.80 20.60
CA GLY A 99 -16.57 18.83 20.73
C GLY A 99 -17.50 18.61 21.93
N LEU A 100 -18.03 17.39 22.09
CA LEU A 100 -18.86 17.03 23.25
C LEU A 100 -18.11 17.16 24.57
N ALA A 101 -16.84 16.75 24.56
CA ALA A 101 -16.03 16.78 25.77
C ALA A 101 -15.58 18.22 26.13
N HIS A 102 -15.46 19.12 25.15
CA HIS A 102 -15.29 20.57 25.37
C HIS A 102 -16.46 21.21 26.13
N GLU A 103 -17.69 20.77 25.86
CA GLU A 103 -18.88 21.26 26.57
C GLU A 103 -18.94 20.79 28.03
N GLN A 104 -18.35 19.63 28.33
CA GLN A 104 -18.45 18.98 29.65
C GLN A 104 -17.33 19.36 30.62
N HIS A 105 -16.09 19.56 30.17
CA HIS A 105 -14.94 19.76 31.06
C HIS A 105 -13.97 20.83 30.54
N ARG A 106 -14.12 22.10 30.93
CA ARG A 106 -13.25 23.20 30.46
C ARG A 106 -11.78 23.13 30.90
N ASP A 107 -11.48 22.48 32.03
CA ASP A 107 -10.20 22.67 32.73
C ASP A 107 -9.14 21.58 32.50
N ALA A 108 -9.46 20.44 31.86
CA ALA A 108 -8.54 19.31 31.70
C ALA A 108 -7.95 19.13 30.26
N PHE A 109 -8.30 20.00 29.32
CA PHE A 109 -8.18 19.71 27.88
C PHE A 109 -6.81 19.90 27.24
N GLY A 110 -5.95 20.75 27.80
CA GLY A 110 -4.77 21.23 27.07
C GLY A 110 -3.86 20.11 26.58
N ILE A 111 -3.59 19.11 27.42
CA ILE A 111 -2.67 18.03 27.10
C ILE A 111 -3.36 16.94 26.25
N SER A 112 -4.61 16.59 26.57
CA SER A 112 -5.35 15.57 25.82
C SER A 112 -5.60 16.00 24.37
N LEU A 113 -5.94 17.28 24.15
CA LEU A 113 -6.16 17.86 22.83
C LEU A 113 -4.89 17.87 21.96
N VAL A 114 -3.73 18.17 22.57
CA VAL A 114 -2.45 18.16 21.85
C VAL A 114 -2.11 16.75 21.37
N TYR A 115 -2.32 15.73 22.23
CA TYR A 115 -2.08 14.35 21.82
C TYR A 115 -3.11 13.81 20.85
N SER A 116 -4.37 14.25 20.94
CA SER A 116 -5.42 13.88 19.99
C SER A 116 -5.09 14.43 18.59
N PHE A 117 -4.64 15.68 18.51
CA PHE A 117 -4.17 16.27 17.26
C PHE A 117 -2.92 15.55 16.72
N ALA A 118 -1.96 15.23 17.59
CA ALA A 118 -0.78 14.46 17.19
C ALA A 118 -1.14 13.07 16.67
N GLU A 119 -2.13 12.40 17.27
CA GLU A 119 -2.65 11.12 16.77
C GLU A 119 -3.26 11.28 15.37
N GLN A 120 -4.08 12.30 15.13
CA GLN A 120 -4.68 12.56 13.80
C GLN A 120 -3.61 12.76 12.72
N GLU A 121 -2.60 13.60 12.98
CA GLU A 121 -1.54 13.86 12.00
C GLU A 121 -0.69 12.62 11.71
N VAL A 122 -0.35 11.82 12.72
CA VAL A 122 0.40 10.57 12.50
C VAL A 122 -0.43 9.55 11.71
N VAL A 123 -1.73 9.43 12.01
CA VAL A 123 -2.62 8.52 11.28
C VAL A 123 -2.80 8.97 9.83
N LYS A 124 -2.94 10.26 9.57
CA LYS A 124 -3.00 10.83 8.22
C LYS A 124 -1.74 10.52 7.41
N GLU A 125 -0.56 10.75 8.00
CA GLU A 125 0.71 10.45 7.35
C GLU A 125 0.90 8.94 7.10
N LEU A 126 0.34 8.10 7.98
CA LEU A 126 0.30 6.65 7.81
C LEU A 126 -0.56 6.25 6.61
N VAL A 127 -1.71 6.89 6.38
CA VAL A 127 -2.53 6.65 5.18
C VAL A 127 -1.75 6.96 3.91
N VAL A 128 -1.11 8.14 3.86
CA VAL A 128 -0.31 8.55 2.69
C VAL A 128 0.81 7.55 2.41
N SER A 129 1.52 7.12 3.45
CA SER A 129 2.62 6.15 3.32
C SER A 129 2.12 4.76 2.88
N LEU A 130 0.91 4.37 3.29
CA LEU A 130 0.29 3.12 2.87
C LEU A 130 -0.17 3.17 1.40
N GLU A 131 -0.75 4.29 0.96
CA GLU A 131 -1.11 4.54 -0.44
C GLU A 131 0.14 4.50 -1.34
N GLU A 132 1.24 5.11 -0.91
CA GLU A 132 2.53 5.04 -1.61
C GLU A 132 3.01 3.58 -1.73
N LEU A 133 2.93 2.80 -0.66
CA LEU A 133 3.32 1.39 -0.69
C LEU A 133 2.46 0.57 -1.66
N LEU A 134 1.14 0.81 -1.69
CA LEU A 134 0.21 0.16 -2.61
C LEU A 134 0.51 0.52 -4.06
N GLU A 135 0.77 1.81 -4.34
CA GLU A 135 1.14 2.28 -5.67
C GLU A 135 2.47 1.66 -6.14
N LEU A 136 3.50 1.65 -5.28
CA LEU A 136 4.79 1.03 -5.60
C LEU A 136 4.64 -0.48 -5.87
N SER A 137 3.79 -1.16 -5.11
CA SER A 137 3.50 -2.59 -5.29
C SER A 137 2.74 -2.85 -6.60
N GLY A 138 1.76 -2.00 -6.93
CA GLY A 138 1.03 -2.04 -8.20
C GLY A 138 1.93 -1.77 -9.41
N ARG A 139 2.90 -0.85 -9.29
CA ARG A 139 3.91 -0.60 -10.36
C ARG A 139 4.87 -1.77 -10.57
N LEU A 140 5.14 -2.56 -9.52
CA LEU A 140 6.06 -3.70 -9.58
C LEU A 140 5.42 -4.97 -10.14
N PHE A 141 4.18 -5.26 -9.75
CA PHE A 141 3.51 -6.53 -10.06
C PHE A 141 2.24 -6.38 -10.91
N GLY A 142 1.78 -5.16 -11.14
CA GLY A 142 0.50 -4.88 -11.80
C GLY A 142 -0.70 -5.03 -10.86
N THR A 143 -1.89 -4.89 -11.44
CA THR A 143 -3.19 -5.05 -10.77
C THR A 143 -4.00 -6.11 -11.50
N ARG A 144 -4.65 -7.04 -10.78
CA ARG A 144 -5.54 -8.04 -11.41
C ARG A 144 -6.81 -7.32 -11.86
N ALA A 145 -6.93 -6.97 -13.13
CA ALA A 145 -8.23 -6.64 -13.71
C ALA A 145 -9.02 -7.94 -13.87
N TRP A 146 -10.14 -8.08 -13.15
CA TRP A 146 -10.97 -9.29 -13.12
C TRP A 146 -11.58 -9.69 -14.48
N LEU A 147 -11.40 -8.88 -15.54
CA LEU A 147 -12.04 -9.02 -16.86
C LEU A 147 -11.10 -9.29 -18.04
N LEU A 148 -9.84 -9.69 -17.84
CA LEU A 148 -9.01 -10.19 -18.94
C LEU A 148 -9.08 -11.73 -18.99
N PRO A 149 -9.85 -12.33 -19.93
CA PRO A 149 -9.63 -13.71 -20.31
C PRO A 149 -8.29 -13.75 -21.05
N GLY A 150 -7.24 -14.18 -20.36
CA GLY A 150 -5.91 -14.27 -20.96
C GLY A 150 -4.81 -13.98 -19.97
N SER A 151 -4.56 -14.93 -19.06
CA SER A 151 -3.23 -15.11 -18.50
C SER A 151 -2.30 -15.69 -19.60
N GLU A 152 -2.13 -14.97 -20.71
CA GLU A 152 -1.10 -15.24 -21.71
C GLU A 152 0.13 -14.40 -21.33
N TRP A 153 0.91 -14.92 -20.38
CA TRP A 153 2.32 -14.57 -20.26
C TRP A 153 3.17 -15.29 -21.34
N GLU A 154 2.51 -15.99 -22.28
CA GLU A 154 3.08 -16.52 -23.51
C GLU A 154 2.92 -15.51 -24.66
N ARG A 155 3.78 -14.49 -24.70
CA ARG A 155 4.37 -13.95 -25.94
C ARG A 155 5.28 -12.78 -25.58
N VAL A 156 6.45 -13.15 -25.05
CA VAL A 156 7.66 -12.45 -25.49
C VAL A 156 7.83 -12.84 -26.96
N GLU A 157 7.19 -12.08 -27.85
CA GLU A 157 7.55 -12.11 -29.26
C GLU A 157 8.99 -11.61 -29.35
N THR A 158 9.89 -12.54 -29.63
CA THR A 158 11.16 -12.24 -30.28
C THR A 158 10.83 -11.52 -31.58
N GLY A 159 10.82 -10.18 -31.53
CA GLY A 159 10.92 -9.34 -32.71
C GLY A 159 12.27 -9.59 -33.37
N VAL A 160 12.34 -10.65 -34.17
CA VAL A 160 13.34 -10.79 -35.22
C VAL A 160 12.96 -9.71 -36.23
N SER A 161 13.75 -8.65 -36.24
CA SER A 161 13.71 -7.66 -37.31
C SER A 161 14.03 -8.36 -38.62
N ASP A 162 12.98 -8.51 -39.40
CA ASP A 162 12.93 -8.70 -40.84
C ASP A 162 14.22 -8.24 -41.55
N VAL A 163 15.04 -9.22 -41.97
CA VAL A 163 15.99 -9.06 -43.06
C VAL A 163 15.75 -10.23 -43.99
N ASP A 164 14.83 -10.01 -44.91
CA ASP A 164 14.79 -10.55 -46.27
C ASP A 164 15.90 -11.56 -46.60
N GLN A 165 15.53 -12.84 -46.66
CA GLN A 165 15.96 -13.75 -47.73
C GLN A 165 15.20 -15.07 -47.59
N GLY A 166 14.29 -15.31 -48.54
CA GLY A 166 13.56 -16.57 -48.68
C GLY A 166 14.48 -17.72 -49.07
N TRP A 167 14.34 -18.86 -48.39
CA TRP A 167 15.15 -20.06 -48.62
C TRP A 167 14.53 -21.05 -49.61
N TYR A 168 13.44 -20.68 -50.30
CA TYR A 168 12.83 -21.55 -51.32
C TYR A 168 12.41 -20.78 -52.57
N SER A 169 13.38 -20.50 -53.44
CA SER A 169 13.27 -20.45 -54.91
C SER A 169 14.66 -20.08 -55.44
N THR A 170 15.30 -20.76 -56.39
CA THR A 170 14.82 -21.55 -57.55
C THR A 170 16.03 -22.28 -58.11
N TRP A 171 15.90 -23.50 -58.65
CA TRP A 171 16.55 -23.90 -59.91
C TRP A 171 15.70 -25.00 -60.58
N LYS A 172 15.05 -24.63 -61.70
CA LYS A 172 14.65 -25.59 -62.74
C LYS A 172 15.92 -26.04 -63.46
N GLN A 173 16.03 -27.33 -63.78
CA GLN A 173 16.89 -27.78 -64.87
C GLN A 173 16.16 -28.87 -65.66
N GLU A 174 15.86 -28.53 -66.92
CA GLU A 174 15.43 -29.42 -67.99
C GLU A 174 16.63 -30.30 -68.41
N VAL A 175 16.42 -31.62 -68.57
CA VAL A 175 16.52 -32.43 -69.81
C VAL A 175 15.96 -33.81 -69.51
#